data_AF-A0A8C3FYG3-F1
#
_entry.id   AF-A0A8C3FYG3-F1
#
_cell.length_a   1.000
_cell.length_b   1.000
_cell.length_c   1.000
_cell.angle_alpha   90.00
_cell.angle_beta   90.00
_cell.angle_gamma   90.00
#
_symmetry.space_group_name_H-M   'P 1'
#
loop_
_entity.id
_entity.type
_entity.pdbx_description
1 polymer ?
#
loop_
_entity_poly.entity_id
_entity_poly.type
_entity_poly.pdbx_seq_one_letter_code
_entity_poly.pdbx_strand_id
1 'polypeptide(L)'
;MSRRTHARTLTSVLTPQYPPRPPSSMRALSLVRDKTIAAPLPSVPQEDFKAHQDLLKRVASNLQLQTEEMEGPSDTLFNVLSPTALGHVALPLHQGIANISTSLWYTPTSLAPSSKKAKRKYFVLAKDHEYLYSHPAPNSLIVESVNHREHQGQHAPTPKNKDTRRLDSFGRKFYLSTSFQLRVANHQALLSRYDFNLWEFLPKFEPDWDRKDFKALVEEGSAVAKAALQAASDAVDMEVHSMASAIAMRRASWLLLSGLSMEAQSLMQDLPFNGKALFVDQMDIRLHGMKDSHATLQTLGLYVPPAKDKAKSLPAAQPVRSRYEPPYKRPRDQKCWSQQQSRSAPQPGPSKGKRQGKRQF
;
A
#
# COMPACT_ATOMS: atom_id res chain seq x y z
N MET A 1 31.88 -14.91 59.87
CA MET A 1 31.60 -13.60 59.23
C MET A 1 32.68 -13.30 58.21
N SER A 2 32.31 -12.66 57.10
CA SER A 2 33.16 -12.20 55.99
C SER A 2 33.65 -13.25 54.96
N ARG A 3 32.85 -13.45 53.91
CA ARG A 3 33.33 -13.95 52.61
C ARG A 3 33.54 -12.74 51.69
N ARG A 4 34.80 -12.45 51.34
CA ARG A 4 35.16 -11.53 50.25
C ARG A 4 35.09 -12.31 48.93
N THR A 5 34.16 -11.95 48.07
CA THR A 5 34.13 -12.34 46.65
C THR A 5 34.83 -11.25 45.84
N HIS A 6 35.97 -11.59 45.23
CA HIS A 6 36.60 -10.76 44.21
C HIS A 6 35.94 -11.03 42.86
N ALA A 7 35.26 -10.03 42.30
CA ALA A 7 34.82 -10.02 40.92
C ALA A 7 36.02 -9.66 40.02
N ARG A 8 36.39 -10.58 39.13
CA ARG A 8 37.45 -10.40 38.13
C ARG A 8 36.77 -10.00 36.82
N THR A 9 36.81 -8.71 36.50
CA THR A 9 36.31 -8.18 35.22
C THR A 9 37.33 -8.46 34.12
N LEU A 10 37.01 -9.38 33.21
CA LEU A 10 37.76 -9.58 31.97
C LEU A 10 37.17 -8.68 30.89
N THR A 11 37.86 -7.59 30.58
CA THR A 11 37.55 -6.71 29.46
C THR A 11 38.13 -7.33 28.18
N SER A 12 37.30 -8.06 27.43
CA SER A 12 37.63 -8.50 26.07
C SER A 12 37.41 -7.34 25.10
N VAL A 13 38.51 -6.83 24.54
CA VAL A 13 38.50 -5.83 23.46
C VAL A 13 38.22 -6.56 22.15
N LEU A 14 36.99 -6.51 21.68
CA LEU A 14 36.60 -6.93 20.34
C LEU A 14 36.98 -5.81 19.35
N THR A 15 38.08 -6.00 18.62
CA THR A 15 38.37 -5.23 17.41
C THR A 15 37.40 -5.62 16.29
N PRO A 16 36.78 -4.67 15.56
CA PRO A 16 35.95 -4.99 14.41
C PRO A 16 36.82 -5.53 13.27
N GLN A 17 36.63 -6.80 12.94
CA GLN A 17 37.22 -7.43 11.77
C GLN A 17 36.47 -6.91 10.54
N TYR A 18 37.10 -6.01 9.77
CA TYR A 18 36.57 -5.57 8.50
C TYR A 18 36.63 -6.73 7.47
N PRO A 19 35.63 -6.87 6.59
CA PRO A 19 35.66 -7.87 5.53
C PRO A 19 36.81 -7.60 4.54
N PRO A 20 37.35 -8.66 3.90
CA PRO A 20 38.44 -8.52 2.94
C PRO A 20 37.99 -7.66 1.75
N ARG A 21 38.86 -6.71 1.40
CA ARG A 21 38.73 -5.81 0.25
C ARG A 21 38.69 -6.66 -1.04
N PRO A 22 37.72 -6.49 -1.94
CA PRO A 22 37.76 -7.15 -3.25
C PRO A 22 38.97 -6.65 -4.07
N PRO A 23 39.50 -7.47 -5.00
CA PRO A 23 40.66 -7.10 -5.79
C PRO A 23 40.38 -5.85 -6.63
N SER A 24 41.14 -4.80 -6.33
CA SER A 24 41.21 -3.57 -7.10
C SER A 24 41.76 -3.86 -8.50
N SER A 25 40.88 -3.99 -9.49
CA SER A 25 41.22 -3.71 -10.90
C SER A 25 39.97 -3.46 -11.73
N MET A 26 39.21 -2.41 -11.38
CA MET A 26 38.47 -1.68 -12.39
C MET A 26 38.96 -0.24 -12.36
N ARG A 27 39.76 0.05 -13.39
CA ARG A 27 40.24 1.36 -13.80
C ARG A 27 39.11 2.38 -13.64
N ALA A 28 39.34 3.41 -12.83
CA ALA A 28 38.41 4.52 -12.67
C ALA A 28 38.11 5.12 -14.04
N LEU A 29 36.87 4.96 -14.52
CA LEU A 29 36.39 5.58 -15.75
C LEU A 29 36.17 7.06 -15.47
N SER A 30 37.24 7.84 -15.70
CA SER A 30 37.25 9.29 -15.72
C SER A 30 36.36 9.79 -16.88
N LEU A 31 35.15 10.25 -16.55
CA LEU A 31 34.26 10.90 -17.50
C LEU A 31 34.61 12.40 -17.56
N VAL A 32 35.61 12.76 -18.36
CA VAL A 32 35.87 14.18 -18.68
C VAL A 32 34.89 14.61 -19.77
N ARG A 33 34.04 15.59 -19.46
CA ARG A 33 33.36 16.39 -20.49
C ARG A 33 33.44 17.86 -20.07
N ASP A 34 34.25 18.62 -20.79
CA ASP A 34 34.29 20.08 -20.70
C ASP A 34 34.02 20.66 -22.09
N LYS A 35 32.88 21.36 -22.23
CA LYS A 35 32.68 22.48 -23.18
C LYS A 35 31.28 23.06 -22.99
N THR A 36 31.27 24.20 -22.32
CA THR A 36 30.13 25.12 -22.19
C THR A 36 29.88 25.82 -23.51
N ILE A 37 28.76 25.52 -24.16
CA ILE A 37 28.11 26.41 -25.14
C ILE A 37 26.64 26.46 -24.75
N ALA A 38 26.13 27.67 -24.49
CA ALA A 38 24.74 27.93 -24.15
C ALA A 38 23.84 27.54 -25.33
N ALA A 39 23.28 26.32 -25.26
CA ALA A 39 22.29 25.83 -26.21
C ALA A 39 20.88 26.28 -25.79
N PRO A 40 19.95 26.50 -26.75
CA PRO A 40 18.56 26.78 -26.46
C PRO A 40 17.95 25.65 -25.63
N LEU A 41 17.03 25.99 -24.72
CA LEU A 41 16.29 25.02 -23.91
C LEU A 41 15.80 23.85 -24.80
N PRO A 42 16.22 22.60 -24.53
CA PRO A 42 15.74 21.47 -25.30
C PRO A 42 14.23 21.40 -25.15
N SER A 43 13.54 21.37 -26.29
CA SER A 43 12.13 20.99 -26.35
C SER A 43 11.96 19.69 -25.56
N VAL A 44 11.01 19.68 -24.61
CA VAL A 44 10.66 18.50 -23.81
C VAL A 44 10.62 17.28 -24.75
N PRO A 45 11.37 16.20 -24.47
CA PRO A 45 11.32 15.00 -25.30
C PRO A 45 9.86 14.60 -25.42
N GLN A 46 9.32 14.66 -26.63
CA GLN A 46 7.99 14.17 -26.91
C GLN A 46 8.03 12.67 -26.63
N GLU A 47 7.51 12.27 -25.47
CA GLU A 47 7.44 10.87 -25.06
C GLU A 47 6.71 10.11 -26.17
N ASP A 48 7.43 9.23 -26.86
CA ASP A 48 6.84 8.33 -27.84
C ASP A 48 6.04 7.27 -27.08
N PHE A 49 4.80 7.62 -26.77
CA PHE A 49 3.86 6.76 -26.07
C PHE A 49 3.74 5.39 -26.76
N LYS A 50 3.79 5.36 -28.10
CA LYS A 50 3.72 4.13 -28.87
C LYS A 50 4.95 3.26 -28.59
N ALA A 51 6.16 3.82 -28.64
CA ALA A 51 7.38 3.09 -28.29
C ALA A 51 7.36 2.55 -26.85
N HIS A 52 6.79 3.31 -25.91
CA HIS A 52 6.59 2.83 -24.54
C HIS A 52 5.64 1.64 -24.47
N GLN A 53 4.48 1.71 -25.14
CA GLN A 53 3.53 0.59 -25.20
C GLN A 53 4.14 -0.64 -25.87
N ASP A 54 4.87 -0.47 -26.97
CA ASP A 54 5.56 -1.56 -27.67
C ASP A 54 6.65 -2.21 -26.79
N LEU A 55 7.33 -1.43 -25.94
CA LEU A 55 8.22 -1.96 -24.91
C LEU A 55 7.46 -2.79 -23.88
N LEU A 56 6.34 -2.29 -23.36
CA LEU A 56 5.52 -3.03 -22.38
C LEU A 56 4.99 -4.35 -22.96
N LYS A 57 4.55 -4.38 -24.24
CA LYS A 57 4.14 -5.62 -24.93
C LYS A 57 5.28 -6.65 -24.99
N ARG A 58 6.51 -6.20 -25.29
CA ARG A 58 7.71 -7.06 -25.28
C ARG A 58 8.04 -7.57 -23.89
N VAL A 59 7.96 -6.71 -22.86
CA VAL A 59 8.18 -7.11 -21.46
C VAL A 59 7.15 -8.16 -21.04
N ALA A 60 5.86 -7.95 -21.33
CA ALA A 60 4.80 -8.91 -21.03
C ALA A 60 5.05 -10.26 -21.72
N SER A 61 5.42 -10.24 -23.01
CA SER A 61 5.72 -11.45 -23.77
C SER A 61 6.93 -12.22 -23.19
N ASN A 62 7.99 -11.50 -22.82
CA ASN A 62 9.21 -12.10 -22.25
C ASN A 62 8.94 -12.72 -20.87
N LEU A 63 8.11 -12.07 -20.05
CA LEU A 63 7.72 -12.53 -18.72
C LEU A 63 6.51 -13.48 -18.73
N GLN A 64 5.96 -13.82 -19.91
CA GLN A 64 4.79 -14.67 -20.08
C GLN A 64 3.55 -14.16 -19.31
N LEU A 65 3.37 -12.84 -19.25
CA LEU A 65 2.24 -12.19 -18.59
C LEU A 65 1.05 -12.07 -19.56
N GLN A 66 -0.13 -12.39 -19.06
CA GLN A 66 -1.38 -12.06 -19.75
C GLN A 66 -1.52 -10.55 -19.83
N THR A 67 -1.68 -10.00 -21.03
CA THR A 67 -1.84 -8.56 -21.25
C THR A 67 -3.25 -8.29 -21.71
N GLU A 68 -3.91 -7.32 -21.08
CA GLU A 68 -5.23 -6.85 -21.49
C GLU A 68 -5.03 -5.58 -22.32
N GLU A 69 -5.41 -5.65 -23.60
CA GLU A 69 -5.44 -4.47 -24.46
C GLU A 69 -6.75 -3.75 -24.18
N MET A 70 -6.66 -2.64 -23.47
CA MET A 70 -7.82 -1.83 -23.14
C MET A 70 -8.15 -1.00 -24.38
N GLU A 71 -9.23 -1.38 -25.07
CA GLU A 71 -9.76 -0.59 -26.18
C GLU A 71 -10.23 0.76 -25.59
N GLY A 72 -9.57 1.85 -26.01
CA GLY A 72 -9.98 3.18 -25.60
C GLY A 72 -11.43 3.44 -26.06
N PRO A 73 -12.23 4.22 -25.33
CA PRO A 73 -13.59 4.54 -25.75
C PRO A 73 -13.56 5.15 -27.15
N SER A 74 -14.04 4.39 -28.13
CA SER A 74 -14.12 4.84 -29.52
C SER A 74 -15.38 5.69 -29.67
N ASP A 75 -15.22 7.01 -29.55
CA ASP A 75 -16.30 7.93 -29.87
C ASP A 75 -16.51 7.93 -31.39
N THR A 76 -17.57 7.25 -31.81
CA THR A 76 -17.92 7.05 -33.23
C THR A 76 -18.08 8.38 -33.97
N LEU A 77 -18.36 9.48 -33.26
CA LEU A 77 -18.53 10.82 -33.81
C LEU A 77 -17.22 11.59 -34.03
N PHE A 78 -16.17 11.34 -33.24
CA PHE A 78 -14.91 12.11 -33.29
C PHE A 78 -13.68 11.31 -33.76
N ASN A 79 -13.82 10.02 -34.08
CA ASN A 79 -12.75 9.18 -34.62
C ASN A 79 -12.08 9.73 -35.91
N VAL A 80 -12.73 10.66 -36.62
CA VAL A 80 -12.16 11.35 -37.80
C VAL A 80 -11.20 12.48 -37.41
N LEU A 81 -11.39 13.10 -36.25
CA LEU A 81 -10.56 14.22 -35.75
C LEU A 81 -9.41 13.75 -34.86
N SER A 82 -9.52 12.55 -34.28
CA SER A 82 -8.48 11.92 -33.49
C SER A 82 -8.19 10.52 -34.04
N PRO A 83 -7.29 10.39 -35.02
CA PRO A 83 -6.82 9.07 -35.40
C PRO A 83 -6.05 8.52 -34.20
N THR A 84 -6.47 7.33 -33.74
CA THR A 84 -5.83 6.54 -32.68
C THR A 84 -6.32 6.85 -31.26
N ALA A 85 -7.46 6.24 -30.90
CA ALA A 85 -7.63 5.73 -29.54
C ALA A 85 -6.54 4.67 -29.34
N LEU A 86 -5.39 5.11 -28.81
CA LEU A 86 -4.21 4.27 -28.66
C LEU A 86 -4.53 3.23 -27.59
N GLY A 87 -4.72 1.97 -28.01
CA GLY A 87 -4.96 0.87 -27.10
C GLY A 87 -3.89 0.86 -26.00
N HIS A 88 -4.32 0.93 -24.75
CA HIS A 88 -3.41 0.92 -23.62
C HIS A 88 -3.18 -0.52 -23.18
N VAL A 89 -1.93 -0.93 -23.09
CA VAL A 89 -1.55 -2.23 -22.56
C VAL A 89 -1.52 -2.11 -21.06
N ALA A 90 -2.49 -2.75 -20.40
CA ALA A 90 -2.49 -2.87 -18.96
C ALA A 90 -1.72 -4.14 -18.57
N LEU A 91 -0.63 -3.97 -17.80
CA LEU A 91 0.04 -5.09 -17.15
C LEU A 91 -0.75 -5.50 -15.90
N PRO A 92 -1.02 -6.79 -15.69
CA PRO A 92 -1.69 -7.24 -14.47
C PRO A 92 -0.79 -6.99 -13.25
N LEU A 93 -1.41 -6.73 -12.11
CA LEU A 93 -0.69 -6.66 -10.85
C LEU A 93 -0.05 -8.03 -10.56
N HIS A 94 1.27 -8.07 -10.48
CA HIS A 94 2.00 -9.31 -10.24
C HIS A 94 1.55 -10.00 -8.93
N GLN A 95 1.35 -11.32 -8.95
CA GLN A 95 0.80 -12.08 -7.82
C GLN A 95 1.60 -11.88 -6.52
N GLY A 96 2.92 -11.75 -6.61
CA GLY A 96 3.76 -11.47 -5.44
C GLY A 96 3.39 -10.14 -4.75
N ILE A 97 3.11 -9.09 -5.52
CA ILE A 97 2.67 -7.79 -5.00
C ILE A 97 1.25 -7.90 -4.43
N ALA A 98 0.36 -8.60 -5.12
CA ALA A 98 -0.99 -8.86 -4.64
C ALA A 98 -0.99 -9.60 -3.29
N ASN A 99 -0.13 -10.61 -3.12
CA ASN A 99 0.01 -11.36 -1.86
C ASN A 99 0.50 -10.47 -0.71
N ILE A 100 1.49 -9.61 -0.96
CA ILE A 100 2.00 -8.66 0.04
C ILE A 100 0.87 -7.68 0.44
N SER A 101 0.18 -7.09 -0.53
CA SER A 101 -0.91 -6.14 -0.26
C SER A 101 -2.05 -6.76 0.54
N THR A 102 -2.54 -7.92 0.12
CA THR A 102 -3.67 -8.62 0.77
C THR A 102 -3.34 -9.10 2.17
N SER A 103 -2.13 -9.61 2.42
CA SER A 103 -1.71 -10.05 3.75
C SER A 103 -1.62 -8.89 4.75
N LEU A 104 -1.08 -7.75 4.34
CA LEU A 104 -0.97 -6.56 5.18
C LEU A 104 -2.33 -5.85 5.39
N TRP A 105 -3.25 -5.94 4.44
CA TRP A 105 -4.60 -5.36 4.57
C TRP A 105 -5.57 -6.20 5.41
N TYR A 106 -5.16 -7.37 5.88
CA TYR A 106 -6.00 -8.20 6.74
C TYR A 106 -6.22 -7.60 8.14
N THR A 107 -5.21 -6.90 8.69
CA THR A 107 -5.29 -6.17 9.96
C THR A 107 -4.59 -4.80 9.86
N PRO A 108 -5.22 -3.82 9.18
CA PRO A 108 -4.57 -2.55 8.85
C PRO A 108 -4.11 -1.74 10.07
N THR A 109 -4.76 -1.94 11.23
CA THR A 109 -4.49 -1.17 12.46
C THR A 109 -3.37 -1.80 13.28
N SER A 110 -3.20 -3.11 13.19
CA SER A 110 -2.21 -3.91 13.94
C SER A 110 -0.88 -4.13 13.20
N LEU A 111 -0.63 -3.39 12.11
CA LEU A 111 0.58 -3.56 11.32
C LEU A 111 1.84 -3.19 12.10
N ALA A 112 2.83 -4.10 12.05
CA ALA A 112 4.15 -3.83 12.56
C ALA A 112 4.77 -2.60 11.85
N PRO A 113 5.59 -1.80 12.54
CA PRO A 113 6.34 -0.75 11.88
C PRO A 113 7.20 -1.30 10.74
N SER A 114 7.18 -0.62 9.59
CA SER A 114 8.05 -0.91 8.43
C SER A 114 9.50 -1.20 8.85
N SER A 115 10.15 -2.15 8.17
CA SER A 115 11.51 -2.58 8.49
C SER A 115 12.52 -1.43 8.58
N LYS A 116 13.21 -1.31 9.74
CA LYS A 116 14.32 -0.36 9.93
C LYS A 116 15.49 -0.62 8.97
N LYS A 117 15.65 -1.87 8.51
CA LYS A 117 16.72 -2.26 7.58
C LYS A 117 16.53 -1.63 6.21
N ALA A 118 15.29 -1.68 5.68
CA ALA A 118 14.97 -1.05 4.39
C ALA A 118 15.22 0.46 4.43
N LYS A 119 14.84 1.14 5.52
CA LYS A 119 15.08 2.58 5.71
C LYS A 119 16.55 2.99 5.66
N ARG A 120 17.45 2.12 6.11
CA ARG A 120 18.91 2.36 6.10
C ARG A 120 19.57 2.05 4.77
N LYS A 121 18.94 1.23 3.93
CA LYS A 121 19.49 0.80 2.64
C LYS A 121 19.52 1.94 1.61
N TYR A 122 18.49 2.78 1.59
CA TYR A 122 18.33 3.86 0.62
C TYR A 122 18.81 5.18 1.21
N PHE A 123 20.13 5.31 1.39
CA PHE A 123 20.73 6.52 1.95
C PHE A 123 21.10 7.51 0.83
N VAL A 124 20.57 8.72 0.92
CA VAL A 124 20.95 9.88 0.10
C VAL A 124 21.87 10.77 0.94
N LEU A 125 22.96 11.26 0.35
CA LEU A 125 23.90 12.13 1.05
C LEU A 125 23.15 13.38 1.56
N ALA A 126 23.18 13.57 2.88
CA ALA A 126 22.21 14.42 3.57
C ALA A 126 22.49 15.92 3.48
N LYS A 127 23.61 16.37 2.88
CA LYS A 127 23.88 17.81 2.74
C LYS A 127 22.73 18.40 1.91
N ASP A 128 21.95 19.27 2.55
CA ASP A 128 20.74 19.91 2.01
C ASP A 128 19.49 19.01 1.81
N HIS A 129 19.53 17.74 2.25
CA HIS A 129 18.45 16.75 2.04
C HIS A 129 17.97 16.06 3.33
N GLU A 130 18.25 16.64 4.50
CA GLU A 130 17.86 16.09 5.81
C GLU A 130 16.34 15.91 5.95
N TYR A 131 15.57 16.76 5.27
CA TYR A 131 14.10 16.71 5.23
C TYR A 131 13.54 15.38 4.71
N LEU A 132 14.36 14.54 4.05
CA LEU A 132 13.93 13.20 3.64
C LEU A 132 13.86 12.23 4.82
N TYR A 133 14.59 12.49 5.90
CA TYR A 133 14.76 11.56 7.03
C TYR A 133 13.92 11.92 8.25
N SER A 134 13.56 13.19 8.38
CA SER A 134 12.73 13.72 9.45
C SER A 134 11.57 14.50 8.87
N HIS A 135 10.41 14.43 9.53
CA HIS A 135 9.31 15.33 9.27
C HIS A 135 9.72 16.75 9.69
N PRO A 136 9.34 17.79 8.93
CA PRO A 136 9.67 19.16 9.28
C PRO A 136 9.09 19.48 10.66
N ALA A 137 9.91 20.11 11.51
CA ALA A 137 9.44 20.56 12.80
C ALA A 137 8.37 21.63 12.58
N PRO A 138 7.25 21.58 13.31
CA PRO A 138 6.30 22.68 13.29
C PRO A 138 7.04 23.92 13.83
N ASN A 139 7.27 24.90 12.97
CA ASN A 139 7.85 26.20 13.29
C ASN A 139 6.80 27.29 12.99
N SER A 140 6.81 28.39 13.76
CA SER A 140 5.97 29.61 13.61
C SER A 140 5.30 30.03 14.93
N LEU A 141 4.90 31.30 15.00
CA LEU A 141 3.96 31.88 15.97
C LEU A 141 2.68 31.05 16.15
N ILE A 142 2.25 30.32 15.10
CA ILE A 142 1.09 29.41 15.19
C ILE A 142 1.34 28.33 16.24
N VAL A 143 2.54 27.73 16.25
CA VAL A 143 2.91 26.66 17.19
C VAL A 143 3.03 27.20 18.60
N GLU A 144 3.64 28.38 18.76
CA GLU A 144 3.73 29.06 20.05
C GLU A 144 2.34 29.40 20.61
N SER A 145 1.41 29.86 19.77
CA SER A 145 0.04 30.15 20.19
C SER A 145 -0.73 28.91 20.67
N VAL A 146 -0.50 27.76 20.02
CA VAL A 146 -1.08 26.47 20.42
C VAL A 146 -0.49 26.02 21.76
N ASN A 147 0.83 26.09 21.91
CA ASN A 147 1.51 25.73 23.16
C ASN A 147 1.04 26.64 24.31
N HIS A 148 0.98 27.96 24.11
CA HIS A 148 0.54 28.89 25.15
C HIS A 148 -0.90 28.60 25.61
N ARG A 149 -1.80 28.26 24.69
CA ARG A 149 -3.17 27.81 25.02
C ARG A 149 -3.19 26.51 25.83
N GLU A 150 -2.29 25.57 25.56
CA GLU A 150 -2.15 24.33 26.33
C GLU A 150 -1.61 24.59 27.75
N HIS A 151 -0.68 25.54 27.91
CA HIS A 151 -0.11 25.91 29.21
C HIS A 151 -1.06 26.76 30.07
N GLN A 152 -1.97 27.55 29.47
CA GLN A 152 -2.94 28.37 30.21
C GLN A 152 -4.05 27.56 30.90
N GLY A 153 -4.04 26.23 30.84
CA GLY A 153 -4.91 25.40 31.65
C GLY A 153 -6.40 25.66 31.43
N GLN A 154 -6.82 26.03 30.21
CA GLN A 154 -8.24 26.18 29.87
C GLN A 154 -9.01 24.89 30.20
N HIS A 155 -9.65 24.90 31.37
CA HIS A 155 -10.47 23.84 31.94
C HIS A 155 -11.78 23.71 31.15
N ALA A 156 -11.74 23.07 29.99
CA ALA A 156 -12.95 22.49 29.39
C ALA A 156 -12.89 20.96 29.59
N PRO A 157 -13.95 20.30 30.09
CA PRO A 157 -13.93 18.88 30.42
C PRO A 157 -13.99 17.95 29.19
N THR A 158 -13.66 18.44 27.99
CA THR A 158 -13.76 17.66 26.75
C THR A 158 -12.38 17.09 26.35
N PRO A 159 -12.25 15.79 26.05
CA PRO A 159 -11.00 15.18 25.57
C PRO A 159 -10.69 15.61 24.13
N LYS A 160 -10.36 16.90 23.90
CA LYS A 160 -10.36 17.57 22.59
C LYS A 160 -9.06 17.49 21.78
N ASN A 161 -8.05 16.71 22.18
CA ASN A 161 -6.77 16.63 21.46
C ASN A 161 -6.37 15.21 20.97
N LYS A 162 -7.23 14.19 21.13
CA LYS A 162 -6.84 12.84 20.68
C LYS A 162 -6.83 12.73 19.16
N ASP A 163 -7.82 13.31 18.49
CA ASP A 163 -7.98 13.18 17.05
C ASP A 163 -7.02 14.06 16.25
N THR A 164 -6.73 15.26 16.74
CA THR A 164 -5.67 16.14 16.21
C THR A 164 -4.29 15.50 16.33
N ARG A 165 -3.96 14.85 17.46
CA ARG A 165 -2.72 14.07 17.62
C ARG A 165 -2.67 12.86 16.70
N ARG A 166 -3.79 12.17 16.48
CA ARG A 166 -3.90 11.06 15.51
C ARG A 166 -3.66 11.55 14.09
N LEU A 167 -4.26 12.68 13.71
CA LEU A 167 -4.09 13.28 12.39
C LEU A 167 -2.64 13.75 12.16
N ASP A 168 -2.02 14.41 13.13
CA ASP A 168 -0.60 14.78 13.07
C ASP A 168 0.30 13.53 12.96
N SER A 169 0.05 12.51 13.77
CA SER A 169 0.77 11.24 13.69
C SER A 169 0.64 10.58 12.31
N PHE A 170 -0.55 10.65 11.71
CA PHE A 170 -0.78 10.18 10.34
C PHE A 170 -0.02 11.02 9.32
N GLY A 171 -0.09 12.34 9.39
CA GLY A 171 0.64 13.26 8.52
C GLY A 171 2.15 13.01 8.54
N ARG A 172 2.73 12.83 9.74
CA ARG A 172 4.15 12.49 9.91
C ARG A 172 4.51 11.14 9.30
N LYS A 173 3.68 10.11 9.50
CA LYS A 173 3.89 8.79 8.89
C LYS A 173 3.81 8.85 7.36
N PHE A 174 2.83 9.56 6.82
CA PHE A 174 2.66 9.74 5.39
C PHE A 174 3.84 10.49 4.78
N TYR A 175 4.25 11.59 5.40
CA TYR A 175 5.44 12.36 5.00
C TYR A 175 6.70 11.49 4.94
N LEU A 176 6.96 10.71 6.00
CA LEU A 176 8.13 9.82 6.06
C LEU A 176 8.05 8.67 5.05
N SER A 177 6.85 8.19 4.75
CA SER A 177 6.63 7.18 3.71
C SER A 177 6.92 7.74 2.31
N THR A 178 6.34 8.88 1.94
CA THR A 178 6.61 9.54 0.66
C THR A 178 8.08 9.91 0.52
N SER A 179 8.70 10.41 1.60
CA SER A 179 10.14 10.70 1.61
C SER A 179 11.00 9.45 1.45
N PHE A 180 10.58 8.31 2.00
CA PHE A 180 11.24 7.03 1.77
C PHE A 180 11.09 6.59 0.31
N GLN A 181 9.89 6.69 -0.27
CA GLN A 181 9.64 6.34 -1.66
C GLN A 181 10.48 7.18 -2.61
N LEU A 182 10.64 8.49 -2.33
CA LEU A 182 11.54 9.36 -3.09
C LEU A 182 13.00 8.89 -3.03
N ARG A 183 13.49 8.41 -1.87
CA ARG A 183 14.84 7.83 -1.77
C ARG A 183 14.98 6.52 -2.55
N VAL A 184 13.96 5.67 -2.52
CA VAL A 184 13.95 4.41 -3.30
C VAL A 184 13.97 4.73 -4.80
N ALA A 185 13.12 5.65 -5.26
CA ALA A 185 13.07 6.10 -6.65
C ALA A 185 14.42 6.70 -7.11
N ASN A 186 15.07 7.51 -6.27
CA ASN A 186 16.41 8.02 -6.55
C ASN A 186 17.44 6.88 -6.75
N HIS A 187 17.42 5.86 -5.89
CA HIS A 187 18.31 4.70 -6.05
C HIS A 187 17.97 3.89 -7.30
N GLN A 188 16.69 3.70 -7.61
CA GLN A 188 16.26 3.03 -8.83
C GLN A 188 16.73 3.79 -10.08
N ALA A 189 16.59 5.12 -10.11
CA ALA A 189 17.06 5.95 -11.22
C ALA A 189 18.57 5.82 -11.44
N LEU A 190 19.36 5.85 -10.35
CA LEU A 190 20.82 5.65 -10.42
C LEU A 190 21.19 4.23 -10.88
N LEU A 191 20.50 3.20 -10.37
CA LEU A 191 20.70 1.81 -10.79
C LEU A 191 20.34 1.62 -12.26
N SER A 192 19.21 2.16 -12.73
CA SER A 192 18.81 2.11 -14.13
C SER A 192 19.76 2.87 -15.04
N ARG A 193 20.29 4.02 -14.59
CA ARG A 193 21.32 4.75 -15.35
C ARG A 193 22.61 3.95 -15.45
N TYR A 194 23.02 3.30 -14.37
CA TYR A 194 24.19 2.44 -14.37
C TYR A 194 23.99 1.21 -15.26
N ASP A 195 22.84 0.53 -15.17
CA ASP A 195 22.46 -0.59 -16.03
C ASP A 195 22.52 -0.19 -17.51
N PHE A 196 21.92 0.95 -17.87
CA PHE A 196 21.98 1.49 -19.22
C PHE A 196 23.43 1.66 -19.71
N ASN A 197 24.31 2.20 -18.88
CA ASN A 197 25.73 2.34 -19.22
C ASN A 197 26.40 0.97 -19.40
N LEU A 198 26.05 -0.06 -18.61
CA LEU A 198 26.56 -1.42 -18.80
C LEU A 198 26.19 -1.97 -20.18
N TRP A 199 24.94 -1.76 -20.61
CA TRP A 199 24.47 -2.18 -21.92
C TRP A 199 25.16 -1.43 -23.08
N GLU A 200 25.54 -0.16 -22.90
CA GLU A 200 26.33 0.60 -23.89
C GLU A 200 27.74 0.02 -24.11
N PHE A 201 28.25 -0.82 -23.20
CA PHE A 201 29.52 -1.50 -23.42
C PHE A 201 29.38 -2.73 -24.32
N LEU A 202 28.20 -3.37 -24.38
CA LEU A 202 28.02 -4.62 -25.14
C LEU A 202 28.40 -4.55 -26.63
N PRO A 203 28.08 -3.48 -27.39
CA PRO A 203 28.46 -3.40 -28.79
C PRO A 203 29.98 -3.28 -29.01
N LYS A 204 30.74 -2.94 -27.97
CA LYS A 204 32.20 -2.80 -28.04
C LYS A 204 32.91 -4.15 -27.90
N PHE A 205 32.17 -5.22 -27.61
CA PHE A 205 32.74 -6.56 -27.48
C PHE A 205 33.04 -7.17 -28.85
N GLU A 206 34.33 -7.26 -29.18
CA GLU A 206 34.81 -8.03 -30.34
C GLU A 206 34.71 -9.55 -30.07
N PRO A 207 34.62 -10.39 -31.13
CA PRO A 207 34.52 -11.84 -31.00
C PRO A 207 35.66 -12.50 -30.20
N ASP A 208 36.82 -11.86 -30.16
CA ASP A 208 38.05 -12.37 -29.52
C ASP A 208 38.24 -11.89 -28.06
N TRP A 209 37.23 -11.27 -27.45
CA TRP A 209 37.34 -10.79 -26.07
C TRP A 209 37.55 -11.95 -25.07
N ASP A 210 38.36 -11.70 -24.03
CA ASP A 210 38.45 -12.57 -22.84
C ASP A 210 37.05 -12.87 -22.27
N ARG A 211 36.64 -14.13 -22.37
CA ARG A 211 35.41 -14.69 -21.79
C ARG A 211 35.20 -14.29 -20.32
N LYS A 212 36.26 -14.01 -19.57
CA LYS A 212 36.18 -13.56 -18.17
C LYS A 212 35.55 -12.18 -18.02
N ASP A 213 35.91 -11.21 -18.87
CA ASP A 213 35.39 -9.85 -18.78
C ASP A 213 33.92 -9.78 -19.17
N PHE A 214 33.53 -10.51 -20.23
CA PHE A 214 32.12 -10.64 -20.61
C PHE A 214 31.30 -11.26 -19.47
N LYS A 215 31.81 -12.32 -18.84
CA LYS A 215 31.16 -12.95 -17.67
C LYS A 215 31.02 -11.96 -16.52
N ALA A 216 32.07 -11.19 -16.21
CA ALA A 216 32.03 -10.17 -15.17
C ALA A 216 30.97 -9.10 -15.47
N LEU A 217 30.85 -8.65 -16.73
CA LEU A 217 29.83 -7.69 -17.14
C LEU A 217 28.41 -8.24 -16.94
N VAL A 218 28.16 -9.48 -17.36
CA VAL A 218 26.85 -10.14 -17.18
C VAL A 218 26.50 -10.32 -15.70
N GLU A 219 27.49 -10.70 -14.87
CA GLU A 219 27.31 -10.83 -13.42
C GLU A 219 26.97 -9.49 -12.78
N GLU A 220 27.64 -8.41 -13.19
CA GLU A 220 27.39 -7.05 -12.73
C GLU A 220 25.97 -6.58 -13.13
N GLY A 221 25.58 -6.72 -14.41
CA GLY A 221 24.23 -6.39 -14.86
C GLY A 221 23.14 -7.19 -14.12
N SER A 222 23.38 -8.48 -13.86
CA SER A 222 22.48 -9.30 -13.03
C SER A 222 22.36 -8.76 -11.60
N ALA A 223 23.47 -8.33 -11.00
CA ALA A 223 23.47 -7.76 -9.66
C ALA A 223 22.68 -6.45 -9.60
N VAL A 224 22.82 -5.58 -10.60
CA VAL A 224 22.09 -4.31 -10.72
C VAL A 224 20.59 -4.55 -10.88
N ALA A 225 20.20 -5.47 -11.77
CA ALA A 225 18.79 -5.83 -11.95
C ALA A 225 18.17 -6.40 -10.67
N LYS A 226 18.89 -7.26 -9.93
CA LYS A 226 18.45 -7.77 -8.62
C LYS A 226 18.31 -6.65 -7.59
N ALA A 227 19.24 -5.69 -7.57
CA ALA A 227 19.18 -4.54 -6.67
C ALA A 227 17.97 -3.64 -6.97
N ALA A 228 17.67 -3.40 -8.26
CA ALA A 228 16.51 -2.64 -8.71
C ALA A 228 15.19 -3.35 -8.36
N LEU A 229 15.13 -4.67 -8.52
CA LEU A 229 13.96 -5.48 -8.12
C LEU A 229 13.74 -5.46 -6.61
N GLN A 230 14.81 -5.55 -5.79
CA GLN A 230 14.69 -5.40 -4.34
C GLN A 230 14.25 -3.99 -3.95
N ALA A 231 14.69 -2.97 -4.67
CA ALA A 231 14.21 -1.59 -4.48
C ALA A 231 12.72 -1.47 -4.75
N ALA A 232 12.23 -2.06 -5.84
CA ALA A 232 10.80 -2.11 -6.13
C ALA A 232 10.02 -2.86 -5.03
N SER A 233 10.54 -3.98 -4.53
CA SER A 233 9.93 -4.73 -3.43
C SER A 233 9.83 -3.91 -2.13
N ASP A 234 10.91 -3.23 -1.74
CA ASP A 234 10.94 -2.39 -0.54
C ASP A 234 10.01 -1.15 -0.66
N ALA A 235 9.86 -0.59 -1.87
CA ALA A 235 8.89 0.46 -2.19
C ALA A 235 7.45 -0.04 -2.00
N VAL A 236 7.11 -1.19 -2.59
CA VAL A 236 5.79 -1.81 -2.48
C VAL A 236 5.42 -2.07 -1.02
N ASP A 237 6.33 -2.63 -0.22
CA ASP A 237 6.12 -2.86 1.22
C ASP A 237 5.72 -1.56 1.94
N MET A 238 6.47 -0.48 1.71
CA MET A 238 6.18 0.83 2.32
C MET A 238 4.85 1.43 1.85
N GLU A 239 4.54 1.34 0.55
CA GLU A 239 3.28 1.84 0.00
C GLU A 239 2.09 1.09 0.58
N VAL A 240 2.17 -0.24 0.69
CA VAL A 240 1.11 -1.05 1.29
C VAL A 240 0.89 -0.68 2.77
N HIS A 241 1.96 -0.49 3.56
CA HIS A 241 1.88 -0.02 4.95
C HIS A 241 1.24 1.38 5.06
N SER A 242 1.48 2.24 4.08
CA SER A 242 0.94 3.59 4.02
C SER A 242 -0.54 3.59 3.67
N MET A 243 -0.93 2.76 2.69
CA MET A 243 -2.33 2.52 2.36
C MET A 243 -3.10 1.95 3.54
N ALA A 244 -2.53 0.97 4.25
CA ALA A 244 -3.15 0.41 5.46
C ALA A 244 -3.35 1.48 6.55
N SER A 245 -2.35 2.33 6.78
CA SER A 245 -2.47 3.47 7.71
C SER A 245 -3.57 4.45 7.29
N ALA A 246 -3.69 4.73 5.98
CA ALA A 246 -4.73 5.60 5.45
C ALA A 246 -6.12 4.97 5.59
N ILE A 247 -6.26 3.67 5.34
CA ILE A 247 -7.50 2.92 5.55
C ILE A 247 -7.92 2.97 7.02
N ALA A 248 -6.99 2.70 7.94
CA ALA A 248 -7.26 2.76 9.38
C ALA A 248 -7.73 4.16 9.81
N MET A 249 -7.09 5.22 9.31
CA MET A 249 -7.51 6.61 9.59
C MET A 249 -8.89 6.93 9.01
N ARG A 250 -9.17 6.53 7.77
CA ARG A 250 -10.50 6.73 7.16
C ARG A 250 -11.58 6.00 7.97
N ARG A 251 -11.34 4.76 8.38
CA ARG A 251 -12.26 4.01 9.25
C ARG A 251 -12.46 4.70 10.59
N ALA A 252 -11.38 5.11 11.26
CA ALA A 252 -11.46 5.81 12.53
C ALA A 252 -12.28 7.10 12.42
N SER A 253 -12.12 7.87 11.33
CA SER A 253 -12.90 9.08 11.10
C SER A 253 -14.40 8.80 10.94
N TRP A 254 -14.78 7.78 10.16
CA TRP A 254 -16.19 7.41 9.99
C TRP A 254 -16.80 6.82 11.27
N LEU A 255 -16.04 6.00 12.01
CA LEU A 255 -16.48 5.39 13.25
C LEU A 255 -16.61 6.40 14.40
N LEU A 256 -15.81 7.46 14.40
CA LEU A 256 -15.96 8.56 15.34
C LEU A 256 -17.29 9.30 15.11
N LEU A 257 -17.68 9.48 13.85
CA LEU A 257 -18.92 10.17 13.46
C LEU A 257 -20.16 9.30 13.65
N SER A 258 -20.03 7.97 13.73
CA SER A 258 -21.17 7.06 13.86
C SER A 258 -21.76 6.99 15.27
N GLY A 259 -21.09 7.55 16.29
CA GLY A 259 -21.55 7.53 17.67
C GLY A 259 -21.50 6.14 18.34
N LEU A 260 -20.81 5.17 17.74
CA LEU A 260 -20.64 3.83 18.31
C LEU A 260 -19.76 3.84 19.56
N SER A 261 -19.93 2.85 20.44
CA SER A 261 -19.09 2.68 21.63
C SER A 261 -17.62 2.46 21.24
N MET A 262 -16.69 2.86 22.11
CA MET A 262 -15.25 2.73 21.83
C MET A 262 -14.81 1.29 21.55
N GLU A 263 -15.46 0.31 22.20
CA GLU A 263 -15.24 -1.12 21.97
C GLU A 263 -15.67 -1.53 20.56
N ALA A 264 -16.86 -1.09 20.11
CA ALA A 264 -17.34 -1.28 18.75
C ALA A 264 -16.41 -0.64 17.71
N GLN A 265 -15.97 0.59 17.97
CA GLN A 265 -15.03 1.27 17.08
C GLN A 265 -13.71 0.52 16.96
N SER A 266 -13.13 0.04 18.08
CA SER A 266 -11.88 -0.72 18.06
C SER A 266 -12.02 -2.02 17.29
N LEU A 267 -13.13 -2.74 17.47
CA LEU A 267 -13.40 -3.99 16.76
C LEU A 267 -13.55 -3.76 15.25
N MET A 268 -14.21 -2.67 14.84
CA MET A 268 -14.46 -2.36 13.43
C MET A 268 -13.24 -1.79 12.70
N GLN A 269 -12.33 -1.12 13.42
CA GLN A 269 -11.11 -0.56 12.81
C GLN A 269 -10.18 -1.66 12.28
N ASP A 270 -10.02 -2.78 13.02
CA ASP A 270 -9.03 -3.82 12.72
C ASP A 270 -9.54 -4.97 11.83
N LEU A 271 -10.71 -4.81 11.20
CA LEU A 271 -11.23 -5.81 10.27
C LEU A 271 -10.43 -5.87 8.96
N PRO A 272 -10.51 -6.98 8.21
CA PRO A 272 -9.87 -7.05 6.89
C PRO A 272 -10.38 -5.98 5.93
N PHE A 273 -9.51 -5.52 5.04
CA PHE A 273 -9.84 -4.67 3.90
C PHE A 273 -9.71 -5.46 2.60
N ASN A 274 -10.79 -5.51 1.81
CA ASN A 274 -10.87 -6.33 0.59
C ASN A 274 -10.69 -5.51 -0.71
N GLY A 275 -10.29 -4.23 -0.61
CA GLY A 275 -10.12 -3.36 -1.77
C GLY A 275 -11.41 -2.74 -2.33
N LYS A 276 -12.60 -3.18 -1.94
CA LYS A 276 -13.88 -2.73 -2.53
C LYS A 276 -14.52 -1.58 -1.77
N ALA A 277 -14.53 -1.66 -0.44
CA ALA A 277 -15.17 -0.68 0.43
C ALA A 277 -14.37 -0.50 1.72
N LEU A 278 -14.48 0.68 2.34
CA LEU A 278 -13.91 0.93 3.67
C LEU A 278 -14.47 -0.05 4.69
N PHE A 279 -15.77 -0.36 4.56
CA PHE A 279 -16.45 -1.33 5.38
C PHE A 279 -17.04 -2.46 4.51
N VAL A 280 -16.69 -3.72 4.81
CA VAL A 280 -17.23 -4.93 4.17
C VAL A 280 -18.58 -5.31 4.75
N ASP A 281 -19.44 -6.01 4.00
CA ASP A 281 -20.78 -6.46 4.45
C ASP A 281 -20.77 -7.29 5.74
N GLN A 282 -19.64 -7.95 6.04
CA GLN A 282 -19.44 -8.65 7.32
C GLN A 282 -19.56 -7.69 8.53
N MET A 283 -19.32 -6.38 8.33
CA MET A 283 -19.56 -5.38 9.36
C MET A 283 -21.01 -5.16 9.66
N ASP A 284 -21.91 -5.22 8.68
CA ASP A 284 -23.33 -5.03 8.95
C ASP A 284 -23.83 -6.15 9.84
N ILE A 285 -23.38 -7.39 9.57
CA ILE A 285 -23.68 -8.56 10.41
C ILE A 285 -23.15 -8.38 11.83
N ARG A 286 -21.88 -7.96 11.99
CA ARG A 286 -21.30 -7.73 13.33
C ARG A 286 -22.02 -6.60 14.04
N LEU A 287 -22.26 -5.49 13.36
CA LEU A 287 -22.95 -4.32 13.89
C LEU A 287 -24.33 -4.73 14.39
N HIS A 288 -25.12 -5.47 13.62
CA HIS A 288 -26.42 -5.99 14.05
C HIS A 288 -26.38 -6.91 15.27
N GLY A 289 -25.26 -7.59 15.53
CA GLY A 289 -25.07 -8.43 16.71
C GLY A 289 -24.59 -7.67 17.96
N MET A 290 -24.18 -6.40 17.83
CA MET A 290 -23.69 -5.62 18.96
C MET A 290 -24.85 -5.02 19.76
N LYS A 291 -24.90 -5.29 21.07
CA LYS A 291 -25.95 -4.77 21.94
C LYS A 291 -26.10 -3.24 21.87
N ASP A 292 -24.96 -2.55 21.82
CA ASP A 292 -24.90 -1.08 21.86
C ASP A 292 -25.24 -0.43 20.50
N SER A 293 -25.16 -1.17 19.40
CA SER A 293 -25.52 -0.63 18.09
C SER A 293 -27.03 -0.50 17.92
N HIS A 294 -27.81 -1.32 18.63
CA HIS A 294 -29.27 -1.37 18.47
C HIS A 294 -29.91 -0.02 18.75
N ALA A 295 -29.48 0.70 19.79
CA ALA A 295 -30.02 2.01 20.12
C ALA A 295 -29.73 3.04 19.01
N THR A 296 -28.51 3.04 18.48
CA THR A 296 -28.11 3.93 17.38
C THR A 296 -28.86 3.60 16.08
N LEU A 297 -28.92 2.32 15.71
CA LEU A 297 -29.64 1.86 14.51
C LEU A 297 -31.15 2.12 14.62
N GLN A 298 -31.74 2.00 15.82
CA GLN A 298 -33.13 2.37 16.06
C GLN A 298 -33.36 3.87 15.89
N THR A 299 -32.47 4.71 16.42
CA THR A 299 -32.55 6.17 16.28
C THR A 299 -32.47 6.59 14.81
N LEU A 300 -31.68 5.88 14.00
CA LEU A 300 -31.55 6.14 12.56
C LEU A 300 -32.67 5.51 11.71
N GLY A 301 -33.59 4.74 12.32
CA GLY A 301 -34.64 4.02 11.58
C GLY A 301 -34.11 2.87 10.69
N LEU A 302 -32.85 2.45 10.90
CA LEU A 302 -32.17 1.42 10.12
C LEU A 302 -32.23 0.04 10.78
N TYR A 303 -32.73 -0.04 12.02
CA TYR A 303 -32.87 -1.31 12.72
C TYR A 303 -34.07 -2.09 12.22
N VAL A 304 -33.83 -3.23 11.57
CA VAL A 304 -34.84 -4.26 11.34
C VAL A 304 -34.74 -5.27 12.48
N PRO A 305 -35.76 -5.36 13.37
CA PRO A 305 -35.76 -6.38 14.40
C PRO A 305 -35.63 -7.76 13.73
N PRO A 306 -34.76 -8.66 14.23
CA PRO A 306 -34.73 -10.02 13.73
C PRO A 306 -36.16 -10.56 13.84
N ALA A 307 -36.68 -11.08 12.72
CA ALA A 307 -38.02 -11.63 12.68
C ALA A 307 -38.12 -12.60 13.85
N LYS A 308 -38.98 -12.28 14.83
CA LYS A 308 -39.25 -13.20 15.92
C LYS A 308 -39.84 -14.42 15.23
N ASP A 309 -39.02 -15.45 15.03
CA ASP A 309 -39.50 -16.77 14.74
C ASP A 309 -40.53 -17.03 15.81
N LYS A 310 -41.81 -17.00 15.39
CA LYS A 310 -42.92 -17.34 16.26
C LYS A 310 -42.61 -18.76 16.68
N ALA A 311 -42.05 -18.89 17.88
CA ALA A 311 -41.94 -20.16 18.55
C ALA A 311 -43.35 -20.72 18.48
N LYS A 312 -43.54 -21.74 17.62
CA LYS A 312 -44.75 -22.55 17.64
C LYS A 312 -44.86 -22.98 19.08
N SER A 313 -45.85 -22.42 19.78
CA SER A 313 -46.27 -22.89 21.08
C SER A 313 -46.55 -24.38 20.91
N LEU A 314 -45.60 -25.22 21.32
CA LEU A 314 -45.84 -26.65 21.42
C LEU A 314 -46.95 -26.80 22.46
N PRO A 315 -48.09 -27.42 22.12
CA PRO A 315 -49.06 -27.77 23.12
C PRO A 315 -48.40 -28.77 24.08
N ALA A 316 -48.57 -28.51 25.38
CA ALA A 316 -48.11 -29.38 26.45
C ALA A 316 -48.64 -30.81 26.24
N ALA A 317 -47.73 -31.75 26.00
CA ALA A 317 -48.03 -33.18 26.03
C ALA A 317 -47.25 -33.83 27.19
N GLN A 318 -48.01 -34.60 27.95
CA GLN A 318 -47.66 -35.27 29.20
C GLN A 318 -46.49 -36.27 29.11
N PRO A 319 -45.91 -36.66 30.25
CA PRO A 319 -44.79 -37.60 30.31
C PRO A 319 -45.25 -39.04 30.11
N VAL A 320 -44.68 -39.73 29.13
CA VAL A 320 -44.76 -41.20 29.04
C VAL A 320 -43.35 -41.78 28.91
N ARG A 321 -43.10 -42.78 29.76
CA ARG A 321 -41.86 -43.54 29.98
C ARG A 321 -41.52 -44.52 28.85
N SER A 322 -40.21 -44.72 28.69
CA SER A 322 -39.49 -45.90 28.13
C SER A 322 -39.71 -46.15 26.63
N ARG A 323 -38.75 -46.64 25.84
CA ARG A 323 -37.83 -47.77 26.02
C ARG A 323 -36.86 -47.78 24.82
N TYR A 324 -35.60 -48.18 25.06
CA TYR A 324 -34.65 -48.91 24.18
C TYR A 324 -34.45 -48.58 22.67
N GLU A 325 -33.17 -48.35 22.34
CA GLU A 325 -32.43 -48.44 21.04
C GLU A 325 -32.39 -49.89 20.46
N PRO A 326 -31.75 -50.26 19.30
CA PRO A 326 -30.96 -49.54 18.25
C PRO A 326 -31.20 -50.08 16.79
N PRO A 327 -30.25 -50.21 15.83
CA PRO A 327 -29.38 -49.26 15.09
C PRO A 327 -29.49 -49.34 13.52
N TYR A 328 -28.66 -48.54 12.83
CA TYR A 328 -28.15 -48.65 11.43
C TYR A 328 -28.84 -47.84 10.30
N LYS A 329 -28.11 -46.87 9.71
CA LYS A 329 -27.40 -46.94 8.41
C LYS A 329 -27.13 -45.53 7.84
N ARG A 330 -25.84 -45.21 7.61
CA ARG A 330 -25.37 -44.34 6.49
C ARG A 330 -25.65 -45.08 5.15
N PRO A 331 -25.69 -44.47 3.95
CA PRO A 331 -24.88 -43.31 3.52
C PRO A 331 -25.52 -42.34 2.49
N ARG A 332 -24.74 -41.31 2.11
CA ARG A 332 -24.35 -40.99 0.71
C ARG A 332 -24.64 -39.55 0.23
N ASP A 333 -23.54 -38.88 -0.09
CA ASP A 333 -23.26 -37.91 -1.15
C ASP A 333 -24.27 -36.77 -1.43
N GLN A 334 -23.93 -35.56 -0.96
CA GLN A 334 -24.47 -34.32 -1.52
C GLN A 334 -23.43 -33.65 -2.41
N LYS A 335 -23.58 -33.88 -3.72
CA LYS A 335 -22.97 -33.11 -4.81
C LYS A 335 -23.43 -31.65 -4.69
N CYS A 336 -22.47 -30.76 -4.49
CA CYS A 336 -22.66 -29.31 -4.61
C CYS A 336 -22.92 -28.97 -6.09
N TRP A 337 -24.16 -28.59 -6.41
CA TRP A 337 -24.50 -27.98 -7.69
C TRP A 337 -24.41 -26.46 -7.57
N SER A 338 -23.56 -25.90 -8.41
CA SER A 338 -23.48 -24.50 -8.79
C SER A 338 -24.73 -24.09 -9.57
N GLN A 339 -25.47 -23.09 -9.06
CA GLN A 339 -26.19 -22.13 -9.90
C GLN A 339 -26.77 -21.05 -8.99
N GLN A 340 -26.13 -19.88 -8.94
CA GLN A 340 -26.85 -18.68 -8.55
C GLN A 340 -26.70 -17.63 -9.64
N GLN A 341 -27.86 -17.38 -10.23
CA GLN A 341 -28.15 -16.59 -11.40
C GLN A 341 -27.78 -15.12 -11.18
N SER A 342 -27.20 -14.55 -12.23
CA SER A 342 -27.15 -13.12 -12.48
C SER A 342 -28.56 -12.53 -12.39
N ARG A 343 -28.78 -11.62 -11.43
CA ARG A 343 -29.92 -10.69 -11.47
C ARG A 343 -29.42 -9.30 -11.82
N SER A 344 -29.89 -8.85 -12.97
CA SER A 344 -29.75 -7.51 -13.52
C SER A 344 -30.34 -6.45 -12.58
N ALA A 345 -29.60 -5.35 -12.38
CA ALA A 345 -30.11 -4.16 -11.70
C ALA A 345 -30.95 -3.29 -12.66
N PRO A 346 -31.98 -2.57 -12.16
CA PRO A 346 -32.78 -1.66 -12.97
C PRO A 346 -32.08 -0.31 -13.18
N GLN A 347 -32.16 0.19 -14.41
CA GLN A 347 -31.73 1.52 -14.85
C GLN A 347 -32.59 2.63 -14.19
N PRO A 348 -31.99 3.75 -13.73
CA PRO A 348 -32.74 4.96 -13.40
C PRO A 348 -33.00 5.80 -14.67
N GLY A 349 -34.27 6.19 -14.86
CA GLY A 349 -34.71 7.08 -15.93
C GLY A 349 -34.23 8.54 -15.78
N PRO A 350 -34.50 9.39 -16.80
CA PRO A 350 -33.83 10.67 -16.98
C PRO A 350 -34.46 11.78 -16.12
N SER A 351 -33.63 12.46 -15.33
CA SER A 351 -34.00 13.68 -14.62
C SER A 351 -33.87 14.90 -15.54
N LYS A 352 -35.01 15.51 -15.86
CA LYS A 352 -35.10 16.85 -16.46
C LYS A 352 -34.86 17.89 -15.37
N GLY A 353 -33.84 18.74 -15.53
CA GLY A 353 -33.56 19.86 -14.63
C GLY A 353 -33.03 21.07 -15.40
N LYS A 354 -33.75 22.18 -15.32
CA LYS A 354 -33.63 23.43 -16.09
C LYS A 354 -32.42 24.30 -15.71
N ARG A 355 -31.93 25.03 -16.73
CA ARG A 355 -31.51 26.46 -16.77
C ARG A 355 -31.40 27.20 -15.42
N GLN A 356 -30.31 27.93 -15.18
CA GLN A 356 -30.07 29.36 -15.53
C GLN A 356 -28.84 29.90 -14.77
N GLY A 357 -28.11 30.86 -15.36
CA GLY A 357 -27.24 31.77 -14.60
C GLY A 357 -25.88 32.08 -15.22
N LYS A 358 -25.85 32.85 -16.32
CA LYS A 358 -24.65 33.59 -16.74
C LYS A 358 -24.44 34.77 -15.78
N ARG A 359 -23.24 34.91 -15.22
CA ARG A 359 -22.68 36.21 -14.81
C ARG A 359 -21.36 36.40 -15.53
N GLN A 360 -21.29 37.49 -16.27
CA GLN A 360 -20.07 38.02 -16.88
C GLN A 360 -19.19 38.65 -15.79
N PHE A 361 -17.88 38.52 -15.97
CA PHE A 361 -16.90 39.54 -15.60
C PHE A 361 -16.06 39.81 -16.84
#